data_AF-A0A4M3JUZ2-F1
#
_entry.id   AF-A0A4M3JUZ2-F1
#
_cell.length_a   1.000
_cell.length_b   1.000
_cell.length_c   1.000
_cell.angle_alpha   90.00
_cell.angle_beta   90.00
_cell.angle_gamma   90.00
#
_symmetry.space_group_name_H-M   'P 1'
#
loop_
_entity.id
_entity.type
_entity.pdbx_description
1 polymer ?
#
loop_
_entity_poly.entity_id
_entity_poly.type
_entity_poly.pdbx_seq_one_letter_code
_entity_poly.pdbx_strand_id
1 'polypeptide(L)'
;MPIRKTIVKSAFEDANNYMKNGVLLRQVINVIDEVDFNSPEDRHSFNDIYEKILKDIQNAGNSGEFYTPRAATDFIAEVLDPKLGESMADLACGTGGFLTSTLNRLSSQRKTSEDTKKYNTAVFGIEKKAFPHLLAVTNLFLHKIDDPKIVHGNTLEKNVREYTDDEKFDIIMMNPPFGGSELETIKNNFPAELRSSETADLFMAIIMYRLKENGRVGVILPNGFLFGEGVKTRLKQKLVDEFNLHTIIRLPHSVFAPYTGIHTNILFFDKTKKTEETWFYRLDMPDDYKNFSKTKPMKSEHFNPVRDWWENREEILEGKFYKSKSFTPSELAELNYNLDQCGFPKEEEEILNPFELIQNYQAERATLNHKIDNVLADILQLLEDK
;
A
#
# COMPACT_ATOMS: atom_id res chain seq x y z
N MET A 1 -28.58 -7.70 14.51
CA MET A 1 -27.90 -8.77 15.28
C MET A 1 -26.81 -8.14 16.14
N PRO A 2 -26.42 -8.71 17.29
CA PRO A 2 -25.22 -8.28 18.02
C PRO A 2 -24.00 -8.34 17.10
N ILE A 3 -23.08 -7.36 17.18
CA ILE A 3 -21.89 -7.23 16.31
C ILE A 3 -21.09 -8.53 16.25
N ARG A 4 -20.93 -9.21 17.39
CA ARG A 4 -20.29 -10.54 17.48
C ARG A 4 -20.94 -11.62 16.61
N LYS A 5 -22.28 -11.63 16.48
CA LYS A 5 -22.97 -12.59 15.61
C LYS A 5 -22.78 -12.25 14.13
N THR A 6 -22.71 -10.96 13.80
CA THR A 6 -22.43 -10.51 12.42
C THR A 6 -21.00 -10.87 12.01
N ILE A 7 -20.01 -10.66 12.88
CA ILE A 7 -18.62 -11.07 12.65
C ILE A 7 -18.53 -12.57 12.39
N VAL A 8 -19.14 -13.40 13.24
CA VAL A 8 -19.17 -14.85 13.05
C VAL A 8 -19.86 -15.21 11.73
N LYS A 9 -20.99 -14.58 11.39
CA LYS A 9 -21.65 -14.82 10.11
C LYS A 9 -20.70 -14.49 8.95
N SER A 10 -20.14 -13.28 8.90
CA SER A 10 -19.24 -12.83 7.83
C SER A 10 -17.98 -13.69 7.72
N ALA A 11 -17.45 -14.18 8.85
CA ALA A 11 -16.32 -15.10 8.88
C ALA A 11 -16.61 -16.41 8.14
N PHE A 12 -17.83 -16.92 8.25
CA PHE A 12 -18.21 -18.22 7.70
C PHE A 12 -19.04 -18.16 6.40
N GLU A 13 -19.48 -16.96 5.98
CA GLU A 13 -20.35 -16.77 4.80
C GLU A 13 -19.69 -17.26 3.50
N ASP A 14 -18.37 -17.09 3.37
CA ASP A 14 -17.58 -17.56 2.22
C ASP A 14 -16.50 -18.60 2.61
N ALA A 15 -16.49 -19.07 3.86
CA ALA A 15 -15.51 -20.05 4.33
C ALA A 15 -15.93 -21.48 3.95
N ASN A 16 -15.10 -22.14 3.15
CA ASN A 16 -15.31 -23.53 2.74
C ASN A 16 -14.23 -24.44 3.34
N ASN A 17 -14.63 -25.53 3.98
CA ASN A 17 -13.67 -26.56 4.41
C ASN A 17 -13.32 -27.46 3.21
N TYR A 18 -12.05 -27.44 2.80
CA TYR A 18 -11.53 -28.27 1.71
C TYR A 18 -10.87 -29.57 2.18
N MET A 19 -10.70 -29.79 3.50
CA MET A 19 -10.13 -31.03 4.02
C MET A 19 -11.11 -32.19 3.85
N LYS A 20 -10.73 -33.17 3.03
CA LYS A 20 -11.54 -34.37 2.75
C LYS A 20 -11.38 -35.48 3.79
N ASN A 21 -10.26 -35.52 4.52
CA ASN A 21 -9.97 -36.57 5.49
C ASN A 21 -10.24 -36.07 6.92
N GLY A 22 -11.27 -36.63 7.56
CA GLY A 22 -11.67 -36.25 8.92
C GLY A 22 -10.63 -36.57 10.00
N VAL A 23 -9.78 -37.57 9.80
CA VAL A 23 -8.69 -37.89 10.74
C VAL A 23 -7.63 -36.79 10.72
N LEU A 24 -7.23 -36.34 9.53
CA LEU A 24 -6.28 -35.23 9.39
C LEU A 24 -6.88 -33.93 9.95
N LEU A 25 -8.16 -33.67 9.70
CA LEU A 25 -8.84 -32.50 10.28
C LEU A 25 -8.82 -32.56 11.81
N ARG A 26 -9.10 -33.73 12.41
CA ARG A 26 -9.04 -33.91 13.86
C ARG A 26 -7.63 -33.69 14.43
N GLN A 27 -6.60 -34.15 13.72
CA GLN A 27 -5.21 -33.92 14.12
C GLN A 27 -4.87 -32.43 14.14
N VAL A 28 -5.29 -31.68 13.12
CA VAL A 28 -5.11 -30.21 13.08
C VAL A 28 -5.84 -29.54 14.24
N ILE A 29 -7.08 -29.93 14.51
CA ILE A 29 -7.87 -29.38 15.62
C ILE A 29 -7.19 -29.63 16.97
N ASN A 30 -6.67 -30.84 17.21
CA ASN A 30 -5.98 -31.15 18.46
C ASN A 30 -4.75 -30.26 18.68
N VAL A 31 -3.96 -29.99 17.63
CA VAL A 31 -2.79 -29.09 17.74
C VAL A 31 -3.22 -27.66 18.05
N ILE A 32 -4.34 -27.19 17.49
CA ILE A 32 -4.87 -25.86 17.79
C ILE A 32 -5.41 -25.78 19.23
N ASP A 33 -6.01 -26.86 19.74
CA ASP A 33 -6.58 -26.95 21.10
C ASP A 33 -5.50 -26.89 22.19
N GLU A 34 -4.24 -27.16 21.85
CA GLU A 34 -3.09 -27.01 22.76
C GLU A 34 -2.68 -25.55 23.00
N VAL A 35 -3.19 -24.59 22.22
CA VAL A 35 -2.84 -23.16 22.33
C VAL A 35 -3.75 -22.45 23.33
N ASP A 36 -3.22 -22.01 24.47
CA ASP A 36 -3.98 -21.18 25.43
C ASP A 36 -3.95 -19.69 25.06
N PHE A 37 -5.00 -19.23 24.38
CA PHE A 37 -5.15 -17.81 23.99
C PHE A 37 -5.36 -16.84 25.17
N ASN A 38 -5.51 -17.33 26.40
CA ASN A 38 -5.60 -16.48 27.60
C ASN A 38 -4.23 -16.19 28.21
N SER A 39 -3.22 -17.00 27.89
CA SER A 39 -1.83 -16.75 28.29
C SER A 39 -1.24 -15.60 27.48
N PRO A 40 -0.69 -14.54 28.12
CA PRO A 40 -0.02 -13.45 27.40
C PRO A 40 1.12 -13.94 26.52
N GLU A 41 1.87 -14.96 26.96
CA GLU A 41 3.04 -15.50 26.27
C GLU A 41 2.66 -16.29 25.02
N ASP A 42 1.67 -17.18 25.13
CA ASP A 42 1.17 -17.97 24.00
C ASP A 42 0.46 -17.08 22.99
N ARG A 43 -0.24 -16.05 23.45
CA ARG A 43 -0.88 -15.06 22.57
C ARG A 43 0.14 -14.22 21.79
N HIS A 44 1.24 -13.81 22.42
CA HIS A 44 2.33 -13.13 21.72
C HIS A 44 2.94 -14.03 20.66
N SER A 45 3.24 -15.28 21.01
CA SER A 45 3.78 -16.27 20.08
C SER A 45 2.81 -16.57 18.93
N PHE A 46 1.51 -16.68 19.23
CA PHE A 46 0.48 -16.88 18.21
C PHE A 46 0.33 -15.66 17.31
N ASN A 47 0.46 -14.43 17.83
CA ASN A 47 0.43 -13.24 17.00
C ASN A 47 1.58 -13.23 15.99
N ASP A 48 2.79 -13.59 16.41
CA ASP A 48 3.96 -13.69 15.53
C ASP A 48 3.79 -14.79 14.48
N ILE A 49 3.23 -15.94 14.87
CA ILE A 49 2.88 -17.03 13.95
C ILE A 49 1.79 -16.58 12.98
N TYR A 50 0.76 -15.90 13.45
CA TYR A 50 -0.34 -15.41 12.63
C TYR A 50 0.13 -14.37 11.62
N GLU A 51 0.99 -13.42 12.02
CA GLU A 51 1.62 -12.47 11.10
C GLU A 51 2.52 -13.17 10.07
N LYS A 52 3.18 -14.26 10.44
CA LYS A 52 3.92 -15.10 9.49
C LYS A 52 2.97 -15.84 8.53
N ILE A 53 1.88 -16.42 9.02
CA ILE A 53 0.84 -17.06 8.21
C ILE A 53 0.22 -16.05 7.26
N LEU A 54 -0.08 -14.84 7.72
CA LEU A 54 -0.53 -13.74 6.88
C LEU A 54 0.50 -13.54 5.78
N LYS A 55 1.77 -13.24 6.09
CA LYS A 55 2.84 -13.09 5.08
C LYS A 55 2.93 -14.27 4.11
N ASP A 56 2.72 -15.50 4.55
CA ASP A 56 2.75 -16.69 3.69
C ASP A 56 1.51 -16.80 2.79
N ILE A 57 0.32 -16.48 3.29
CA ILE A 57 -0.93 -16.36 2.51
C ILE A 57 -0.80 -15.25 1.47
N GLN A 58 -0.23 -14.10 1.88
CA GLN A 58 0.13 -13.01 0.99
C GLN A 58 0.97 -13.59 -0.16
N ASN A 59 1.99 -14.37 0.16
CA ASN A 59 2.92 -14.95 -0.81
C ASN A 59 2.35 -16.10 -1.67
N ALA A 60 1.18 -16.67 -1.35
CA ALA A 60 0.59 -17.81 -2.04
C ALA A 60 -0.18 -17.44 -3.33
N GLY A 61 -0.33 -16.14 -3.63
CA GLY A 61 -0.55 -15.64 -4.99
C GLY A 61 -1.91 -15.90 -5.66
N ASN A 62 -2.92 -16.42 -4.95
CA ASN A 62 -4.10 -16.95 -5.63
C ASN A 62 -5.28 -15.99 -5.91
N SER A 63 -5.18 -14.67 -5.66
CA SER A 63 -6.39 -13.82 -5.70
C SER A 63 -6.24 -12.35 -6.15
N GLY A 64 -5.11 -11.96 -6.77
CA GLY A 64 -4.90 -10.55 -7.16
C GLY A 64 -4.94 -9.57 -5.99
N GLU A 65 -4.57 -10.05 -4.80
CA GLU A 65 -4.55 -9.27 -3.55
C GLU A 65 -3.18 -8.60 -3.41
N PHE A 66 -3.17 -7.27 -3.36
CA PHE A 66 -1.96 -6.49 -3.16
C PHE A 66 -1.76 -6.26 -1.67
N TYR A 67 -0.69 -6.81 -1.12
CA TYR A 67 -0.37 -6.65 0.29
C TYR A 67 0.68 -5.56 0.48
N THR A 68 0.38 -4.64 1.40
CA THR A 68 1.30 -3.56 1.74
C THR A 68 2.42 -4.08 2.64
N PRO A 69 3.70 -3.89 2.27
CA PRO A 69 4.82 -4.26 3.13
C PRO A 69 4.71 -3.58 4.50
N ARG A 70 4.99 -4.34 5.58
CA ARG A 70 4.96 -3.81 6.96
C ARG A 70 5.84 -2.58 7.13
N ALA A 71 7.00 -2.55 6.47
CA ALA A 71 7.88 -1.39 6.46
C ALA A 71 7.16 -0.10 6.01
N ALA A 72 6.29 -0.19 4.99
CA ALA A 72 5.54 0.96 4.49
C ALA A 72 4.35 1.31 5.41
N THR A 73 3.62 0.33 5.94
CA THR A 73 2.50 0.61 6.87
C THR A 73 3.00 1.22 8.17
N ASP A 74 4.11 0.72 8.71
CA ASP A 74 4.73 1.24 9.92
C ASP A 74 5.33 2.64 9.70
N PHE A 75 5.99 2.87 8.55
CA PHE A 75 6.52 4.19 8.20
C PHE A 75 5.41 5.24 8.08
N ILE A 76 4.29 4.93 7.41
CA ILE A 76 3.15 5.87 7.32
C ILE A 76 2.56 6.14 8.70
N ALA A 77 2.39 5.10 9.53
CA ALA A 77 1.90 5.27 10.90
C ALA A 77 2.88 6.05 11.80
N GLU A 78 4.19 5.92 11.56
CA GLU A 78 5.23 6.70 12.22
C GLU A 78 5.11 8.19 11.85
N VAL A 79 5.05 8.51 10.55
CA VAL A 79 4.95 9.89 10.03
C VAL A 79 3.65 10.57 10.46
N LEU A 80 2.51 9.85 10.42
CA LEU A 80 1.23 10.40 10.85
C LEU A 80 1.07 10.41 12.38
N ASP A 81 1.95 9.77 13.14
CA ASP A 81 2.01 9.85 14.61
C ASP A 81 0.62 9.84 15.31
N PRO A 82 -0.16 8.75 15.21
CA PRO A 82 -1.50 8.67 15.77
C PRO A 82 -1.49 8.80 17.31
N LYS A 83 -2.48 9.52 17.86
CA LYS A 83 -2.65 9.76 19.29
C LYS A 83 -3.93 9.13 19.83
N LEU A 84 -3.89 8.70 21.09
CA LEU A 84 -5.08 8.20 21.77
C LEU A 84 -6.19 9.25 21.81
N GLY A 85 -7.37 8.87 21.34
CA GLY A 85 -8.54 9.75 21.21
C GLY A 85 -8.80 10.20 19.77
N GLU A 86 -7.83 10.03 18.87
CA GLU A 86 -8.04 10.19 17.43
C GLU A 86 -8.64 8.92 16.85
N SER A 87 -9.42 9.09 15.76
CA SER A 87 -9.98 8.01 14.97
C SER A 87 -9.21 7.85 13.66
N MET A 88 -8.69 6.65 13.43
CA MET A 88 -7.97 6.26 12.22
C MET A 88 -8.83 5.32 11.37
N ALA A 89 -8.92 5.58 10.07
CA ALA A 89 -9.55 4.66 9.14
C ALA A 89 -8.65 4.15 8.01
N ASP A 90 -8.89 2.90 7.64
CA ASP A 90 -8.46 2.30 6.38
C ASP A 90 -9.70 1.77 5.65
N LEU A 91 -10.06 2.40 4.53
CA LEU A 91 -11.30 2.12 3.82
C LEU A 91 -11.15 1.03 2.75
N ALA A 92 -9.98 0.39 2.66
CA ALA A 92 -9.71 -0.79 1.85
C ALA A 92 -8.71 -1.68 2.61
N CYS A 93 -9.09 -2.09 3.83
CA CYS A 93 -8.12 -2.46 4.84
C CYS A 93 -7.40 -3.80 4.59
N GLY A 94 -7.88 -4.62 3.66
CA GLY A 94 -7.32 -5.94 3.40
C GLY A 94 -7.29 -6.74 4.69
N THR A 95 -6.09 -7.18 5.10
CA THR A 95 -5.86 -7.92 6.36
C THR A 95 -5.58 -7.04 7.58
N GLY A 96 -5.87 -5.74 7.50
CA GLY A 96 -5.79 -4.80 8.61
C GLY A 96 -4.40 -4.21 8.88
N GLY A 97 -3.51 -4.17 7.88
CA GLY A 97 -2.11 -3.82 8.10
C GLY A 97 -1.87 -2.41 8.66
N PHE A 98 -2.52 -1.40 8.10
CA PHE A 98 -2.46 -0.04 8.66
C PHE A 98 -3.11 0.06 10.03
N LEU A 99 -4.21 -0.68 10.24
CA LEU A 99 -4.91 -0.74 11.52
C LEU A 99 -3.97 -1.25 12.61
N THR A 100 -3.27 -2.36 12.37
CA THR A 100 -2.31 -2.93 13.32
C THR A 100 -1.09 -2.04 13.54
N SER A 101 -0.53 -1.44 12.49
CA SER A 101 0.58 -0.48 12.62
C SER A 101 0.18 0.70 13.52
N THR A 102 -1.04 1.22 13.37
CA THR A 102 -1.59 2.26 14.26
C THR A 102 -1.77 1.78 15.68
N LEU A 103 -2.35 0.59 15.89
CA LEU A 103 -2.51 0.02 17.23
C LEU A 103 -1.15 -0.20 17.92
N ASN A 104 -0.11 -0.57 17.19
CA ASN A 104 1.24 -0.70 17.74
C ASN A 104 1.78 0.65 18.23
N ARG A 105 1.56 1.74 17.47
CA ARG A 105 1.91 3.11 17.88
C ARG A 105 1.14 3.59 19.12
N LEU A 106 -0.14 3.21 19.23
CA LEU A 106 -1.01 3.61 20.33
C LEU A 106 -0.80 2.77 21.60
N SER A 107 -0.33 1.52 21.46
CA SER A 107 -0.15 0.59 22.58
C SER A 107 0.74 1.16 23.68
N SER A 108 1.86 1.81 23.31
CA SER A 108 2.79 2.45 24.24
C SER A 108 2.23 3.70 24.93
N GLN A 109 1.14 4.26 24.42
CA GLN A 109 0.48 5.44 25.00
C GLN A 109 -0.51 5.06 26.10
N ARG A 110 -0.86 3.77 26.24
CA ARG A 110 -1.86 3.29 27.21
C ARG A 110 -1.29 3.26 28.63
N LYS A 111 -1.79 4.13 29.51
CA LYS A 111 -1.40 4.18 30.93
C LYS A 111 -2.57 3.91 31.88
N THR A 112 -3.79 4.16 31.42
CA THR A 112 -5.01 4.10 32.23
C THR A 112 -6.09 3.21 31.59
N SER A 113 -7.14 2.90 32.36
CA SER A 113 -8.32 2.22 31.83
C SER A 113 -9.06 3.07 30.79
N GLU A 114 -9.02 4.39 30.90
CA GLU A 114 -9.63 5.29 29.91
C GLU A 114 -8.85 5.27 28.59
N ASP A 115 -7.52 5.23 28.65
CA ASP A 115 -6.69 5.05 27.47
C ASP A 115 -6.99 3.73 26.76
N THR A 116 -7.32 2.68 27.51
CA THR A 116 -7.74 1.39 26.95
C THR A 116 -9.07 1.50 26.21
N LYS A 117 -10.04 2.29 26.70
CA LYS A 117 -11.28 2.53 25.96
C LYS A 117 -11.02 3.26 24.66
N LYS A 118 -10.21 4.32 24.69
CA LYS A 118 -9.81 5.09 23.49
C LYS A 118 -9.11 4.20 22.47
N TYR A 119 -8.19 3.36 22.94
CA TYR A 119 -7.49 2.36 22.13
C TYR A 119 -8.46 1.41 21.42
N ASN A 120 -9.44 0.87 22.16
CA ASN A 120 -10.42 -0.08 21.62
C ASN A 120 -11.31 0.50 20.51
N THR A 121 -11.45 1.83 20.44
CA THR A 121 -12.25 2.52 19.42
C THR A 121 -11.41 3.31 18.41
N ALA A 122 -10.08 3.21 18.46
CA ALA A 122 -9.18 4.08 17.70
C ALA A 122 -9.15 3.78 16.20
N VAL A 123 -9.52 2.57 15.78
CA VAL A 123 -9.36 2.11 14.39
C VAL A 123 -10.70 1.69 13.78
N PHE A 124 -10.86 1.98 12.48
CA PHE A 124 -12.01 1.61 11.67
C PHE A 124 -11.56 1.06 10.31
N GLY A 125 -12.18 -0.03 9.86
CA GLY A 125 -11.86 -0.68 8.60
C GLY A 125 -13.08 -0.93 7.71
N ILE A 126 -12.88 -0.92 6.40
CA ILE A 126 -13.83 -1.52 5.44
C ILE A 126 -13.05 -2.44 4.51
N GLU A 127 -13.55 -3.65 4.29
CA GLU A 127 -12.99 -4.61 3.35
C GLU A 127 -14.10 -5.30 2.57
N LYS A 128 -13.92 -5.43 1.25
CA LYS A 128 -14.94 -5.93 0.32
C LYS A 128 -14.94 -7.46 0.23
N LYS A 129 -13.78 -8.11 0.37
CA LYS A 129 -13.65 -9.56 0.27
C LYS A 129 -13.76 -10.21 1.66
N ALA A 130 -14.57 -11.26 1.77
CA ALA A 130 -14.83 -11.93 3.04
C ALA A 130 -13.58 -12.52 3.71
N PHE A 131 -12.68 -13.11 2.94
CA PHE A 131 -11.49 -13.75 3.51
C PHE A 131 -10.49 -12.73 4.08
N PRO A 132 -10.04 -11.69 3.35
CA PRO A 132 -9.27 -10.58 3.96
C PRO A 132 -9.99 -9.91 5.14
N HIS A 133 -11.31 -9.70 5.05
CA HIS A 133 -12.10 -9.15 6.16
C HIS A 133 -11.98 -9.99 7.44
N LEU A 134 -12.16 -11.31 7.34
CA LEU A 134 -11.99 -12.24 8.45
C LEU A 134 -10.58 -12.17 9.04
N LEU A 135 -9.57 -12.12 8.17
CA LEU A 135 -8.18 -12.05 8.59
C LEU A 135 -7.89 -10.74 9.34
N ALA A 136 -8.45 -9.61 8.90
CA ALA A 136 -8.31 -8.33 9.58
C ALA A 136 -9.02 -8.31 10.94
N VAL A 137 -10.23 -8.87 11.03
CA VAL A 137 -10.97 -8.97 12.30
C VAL A 137 -10.20 -9.81 13.31
N THR A 138 -9.68 -10.96 12.86
CA THR A 138 -8.84 -11.84 13.69
C THR A 138 -7.58 -11.09 14.14
N ASN A 139 -6.96 -10.32 13.25
CA ASN A 139 -5.76 -9.55 13.58
C ASN A 139 -6.02 -8.51 14.68
N LEU A 140 -7.14 -7.78 14.60
CA LEU A 140 -7.55 -6.82 15.64
C LEU A 140 -7.87 -7.51 16.97
N PHE A 141 -8.48 -8.70 16.95
CA PHE A 141 -8.67 -9.49 18.16
C PHE A 141 -7.34 -9.84 18.82
N LEU A 142 -6.33 -10.28 18.04
CA LEU A 142 -4.98 -10.57 18.57
C LEU A 142 -4.32 -9.33 19.18
N HIS A 143 -4.58 -8.14 18.62
CA HIS A 143 -4.16 -6.84 19.14
C HIS A 143 -5.03 -6.30 20.31
N LYS A 144 -5.85 -7.15 20.94
CA LYS A 144 -6.64 -6.82 22.16
C LYS A 144 -7.75 -5.79 21.90
N ILE A 145 -8.29 -5.75 20.70
CA ILE A 145 -9.53 -5.01 20.40
C ILE A 145 -10.72 -5.94 20.65
N ASP A 146 -11.55 -5.59 21.62
CA ASP A 146 -12.70 -6.42 22.04
C ASP A 146 -13.89 -6.35 21.05
N ASP A 147 -14.02 -5.24 20.34
CA ASP A 147 -15.08 -5.00 19.35
C ASP A 147 -14.49 -4.38 18.06
N PRO A 148 -13.86 -5.20 17.20
CA PRO A 148 -13.25 -4.72 15.97
C PRO A 148 -14.28 -4.06 15.04
N LYS A 149 -14.12 -2.76 14.77
CA LYS A 149 -14.98 -2.02 13.84
C LYS A 149 -14.51 -2.18 12.39
N ILE A 150 -14.60 -3.40 11.86
CA ILE A 150 -14.32 -3.69 10.46
C ILE A 150 -15.60 -4.10 9.75
N VAL A 151 -16.03 -3.30 8.78
CA VAL A 151 -17.23 -3.54 7.97
C VAL A 151 -16.86 -4.43 6.78
N HIS A 152 -17.58 -5.53 6.59
CA HIS A 152 -17.54 -6.30 5.35
C HIS A 152 -18.48 -5.63 4.35
N GLY A 153 -17.92 -4.97 3.33
CA GLY A 153 -18.71 -4.21 2.36
C GLY A 153 -17.85 -3.42 1.38
N ASN A 154 -18.49 -2.80 0.40
CA ASN A 154 -17.81 -1.98 -0.59
C ASN A 154 -17.91 -0.50 -0.21
N THR A 155 -16.77 0.10 0.11
CA THR A 155 -16.63 1.52 0.49
C THR A 155 -17.29 2.48 -0.51
N LEU A 156 -17.32 2.11 -1.79
CA LEU A 156 -17.80 2.96 -2.89
C LEU A 156 -19.33 2.94 -3.04
N GLU A 157 -20.06 2.12 -2.28
CA GLU A 157 -21.52 1.97 -2.40
C GLU A 157 -22.33 3.10 -1.79
N LYS A 158 -21.78 3.86 -0.85
CA LYS A 158 -22.46 5.01 -0.25
C LYS A 158 -22.15 6.30 -1.01
N ASN A 159 -23.17 7.11 -1.25
CA ASN A 159 -23.01 8.44 -1.84
C ASN A 159 -22.12 9.32 -0.96
N VAL A 160 -21.07 9.89 -1.55
CA VAL A 160 -20.07 10.66 -0.77
C VAL A 160 -20.65 11.90 -0.09
N ARG A 161 -21.76 12.43 -0.59
CA ARG A 161 -22.47 13.58 -0.02
C ARG A 161 -23.37 13.24 1.17
N GLU A 162 -23.60 11.95 1.43
CA GLU A 162 -24.42 11.46 2.54
C GLU A 162 -23.59 11.15 3.80
N TYR A 163 -22.26 11.29 3.73
CA TYR A 163 -21.42 11.15 4.92
C TYR A 163 -21.61 12.34 5.85
N THR A 164 -21.91 12.03 7.11
CA THR A 164 -22.00 13.00 8.20
C THR A 164 -20.64 13.22 8.86
N ASP A 165 -20.51 14.26 9.70
CA ASP A 165 -19.25 14.54 10.40
C ASP A 165 -18.82 13.42 11.35
N ASP A 166 -19.77 12.68 11.94
CA ASP A 166 -19.50 11.52 12.80
C ASP A 166 -18.94 10.31 12.04
N GLU A 167 -19.07 10.30 10.71
CA GLU A 167 -18.51 9.27 9.85
C GLU A 167 -17.12 9.66 9.30
N LYS A 168 -16.62 10.84 9.63
CA LYS A 168 -15.28 11.30 9.23
C LYS A 168 -14.22 10.85 10.24
N PHE A 169 -12.96 10.87 9.83
CA PHE A 169 -11.82 10.42 10.61
C PHE A 169 -10.75 11.50 10.76
N ASP A 170 -10.03 11.42 11.87
CA ASP A 170 -8.89 12.30 12.15
C ASP A 170 -7.66 11.86 11.34
N ILE A 171 -7.54 10.56 11.06
CA ILE A 171 -6.45 9.98 10.29
C ILE A 171 -6.99 9.01 9.25
N ILE A 172 -6.48 9.07 8.03
CA ILE A 172 -6.74 8.03 7.01
C ILE A 172 -5.41 7.47 6.51
N MET A 173 -5.21 6.17 6.67
CA MET A 173 -4.05 5.44 6.14
C MET A 173 -4.55 4.35 5.20
N MET A 174 -4.10 4.37 3.94
CA MET A 174 -4.68 3.44 2.96
C MET A 174 -3.73 3.09 1.82
N ASN A 175 -3.88 1.85 1.34
CA ASN A 175 -3.36 1.40 0.04
C ASN A 175 -4.55 0.94 -0.80
N PRO A 176 -5.21 1.84 -1.55
CA PRO A 176 -6.36 1.48 -2.36
C PRO A 176 -5.97 0.50 -3.48
N PRO A 177 -6.92 -0.28 -4.02
CA PRO A 177 -6.66 -1.13 -5.19
C PRO A 177 -6.10 -0.30 -6.36
N PHE A 178 -4.95 -0.71 -6.90
CA PHE A 178 -4.24 0.04 -7.95
C PHE A 178 -4.92 0.05 -9.33
N GLY A 179 -5.84 -0.86 -9.56
CA GLY A 179 -6.58 -0.97 -10.81
C GLY A 179 -7.93 -1.63 -10.58
N GLY A 180 -8.68 -1.76 -11.66
CA GLY A 180 -10.07 -2.22 -11.63
C GLY A 180 -11.02 -1.11 -11.99
N SER A 181 -12.23 -1.52 -12.36
CA SER A 181 -13.31 -0.61 -12.69
C SER A 181 -14.55 -0.95 -11.88
N GLU A 182 -15.30 0.07 -11.54
CA GLU A 182 -16.56 -0.07 -10.83
C GLU A 182 -17.76 0.06 -11.77
N LEU A 183 -18.90 -0.45 -11.32
CA LEU A 183 -20.17 -0.33 -12.05
C LEU A 183 -20.62 1.12 -12.14
N GLU A 184 -21.35 1.48 -13.20
CA GLU A 184 -21.89 2.85 -13.37
C GLU A 184 -22.76 3.31 -12.19
N THR A 185 -23.50 2.40 -11.56
CA THR A 185 -24.30 2.68 -10.36
C THR A 185 -23.43 3.13 -9.18
N ILE A 186 -22.24 2.55 -9.02
CA ILE A 186 -21.26 2.95 -7.99
C ILE A 186 -20.67 4.33 -8.36
N LYS A 187 -20.36 4.57 -9.64
CA LYS A 187 -19.86 5.89 -10.06
C LYS A 187 -20.85 7.01 -9.80
N ASN A 188 -22.16 6.74 -9.85
CA ASN A 188 -23.20 7.72 -9.57
C ASN A 188 -23.22 8.23 -8.11
N ASN A 189 -22.58 7.51 -7.18
CA ASN A 189 -22.37 7.94 -5.80
C ASN A 189 -21.39 9.12 -5.66
N PHE A 190 -20.73 9.50 -6.75
CA PHE A 190 -19.77 10.59 -6.80
C PHE A 190 -20.31 11.80 -7.58
N PRO A 191 -19.87 13.03 -7.24
CA PRO A 191 -20.05 14.21 -8.08
C PRO A 191 -19.61 13.96 -9.52
N ALA A 192 -20.32 14.52 -10.50
CA ALA A 192 -20.10 14.27 -11.93
C ALA A 192 -18.64 14.52 -12.35
N GLU A 193 -18.03 15.56 -11.79
CA GLU A 193 -16.65 15.97 -12.01
C GLU A 193 -15.60 14.99 -11.45
N LEU A 194 -15.98 14.16 -10.45
CA LEU A 194 -15.13 13.17 -9.79
C LEU A 194 -15.46 11.72 -10.19
N ARG A 195 -16.42 11.48 -11.10
CA ARG A 195 -16.75 10.13 -11.57
C ARG A 195 -15.62 9.60 -12.44
N SER A 196 -14.90 8.61 -11.93
CA SER A 196 -13.83 7.92 -12.67
C SER A 196 -14.21 6.46 -12.96
N SER A 197 -13.63 5.90 -14.02
CA SER A 197 -13.62 4.46 -14.26
C SER A 197 -12.60 3.73 -13.40
N GLU A 198 -11.59 4.44 -12.87
CA GLU A 198 -10.51 3.84 -12.09
C GLU A 198 -10.87 3.82 -10.60
N THR A 199 -10.79 2.63 -10.00
CA THR A 199 -11.10 2.44 -8.57
C THR A 199 -10.25 3.33 -7.66
N ALA A 200 -8.94 3.49 -7.93
CA ALA A 200 -8.04 4.32 -7.13
C ALA A 200 -8.47 5.81 -7.06
N ASP A 201 -9.00 6.36 -8.16
CA ASP A 201 -9.49 7.74 -8.21
C ASP A 201 -10.72 7.94 -7.32
N LEU A 202 -11.64 6.97 -7.34
CA LEU A 202 -12.85 6.99 -6.51
C LEU A 202 -12.49 6.90 -5.03
N PHE A 203 -11.50 6.09 -4.67
CA PHE A 203 -10.98 6.03 -3.30
C PHE A 203 -10.35 7.36 -2.87
N MET A 204 -9.59 8.02 -3.74
CA MET A 204 -9.04 9.35 -3.44
C MET A 204 -10.16 10.36 -3.17
N ALA A 205 -11.24 10.33 -3.97
CA ALA A 205 -12.41 11.16 -3.72
C ALA A 205 -13.03 10.85 -2.35
N ILE A 206 -13.22 9.58 -1.99
CA ILE A 206 -13.77 9.19 -0.68
C ILE A 206 -12.91 9.72 0.47
N ILE A 207 -11.59 9.60 0.38
CA ILE A 207 -10.68 10.11 1.42
C ILE A 207 -10.95 11.58 1.68
N MET A 208 -11.06 12.40 0.63
CA MET A 208 -11.35 13.84 0.75
C MET A 208 -12.69 14.13 1.45
N TYR A 209 -13.73 13.30 1.22
CA TYR A 209 -15.03 13.46 1.87
C TYR A 209 -15.07 12.91 3.31
N ARG A 210 -14.23 11.93 3.62
CA ARG A 210 -14.18 11.23 4.92
C ARG A 210 -13.15 11.81 5.88
N LEU A 211 -12.36 12.81 5.48
CA LEU A 211 -11.38 13.46 6.34
C LEU A 211 -12.02 14.60 7.16
N LYS A 212 -11.81 14.60 8.47
CA LYS A 212 -12.19 15.72 9.35
C LYS A 212 -11.35 16.96 9.08
N GLU A 213 -11.82 18.11 9.53
CA GLU A 213 -10.97 19.30 9.67
C GLU A 213 -9.77 19.00 10.56
N ASN A 214 -8.59 19.48 10.19
CA ASN A 214 -7.29 19.14 10.79
C ASN A 214 -6.91 17.65 10.71
N GLY A 215 -7.66 16.83 9.97
CA GLY A 215 -7.32 15.44 9.74
C GLY A 215 -6.14 15.30 8.79
N ARG A 216 -5.41 14.18 8.87
CA ARG A 216 -4.20 13.90 8.08
C ARG A 216 -4.22 12.53 7.42
N VAL A 217 -3.57 12.42 6.27
CA VAL A 217 -3.65 11.26 5.39
C VAL A 217 -2.26 10.80 4.97
N GLY A 218 -2.09 9.48 4.91
CA GLY A 218 -1.01 8.82 4.18
C GLY A 218 -1.61 7.78 3.25
N VAL A 219 -1.55 8.02 1.93
CA VAL A 219 -2.16 7.15 0.92
C VAL A 219 -1.13 6.70 -0.11
N ILE A 220 -1.13 5.39 -0.42
CA ILE A 220 -0.27 4.82 -1.46
C ILE A 220 -1.01 4.82 -2.79
N LEU A 221 -0.44 5.39 -3.84
CA LEU A 221 -1.04 5.44 -5.18
C LEU A 221 -0.04 5.06 -6.28
N PRO A 222 -0.49 4.42 -7.38
CA PRO A 222 0.38 4.09 -8.51
C PRO A 222 0.76 5.36 -9.30
N ASN A 223 1.85 5.32 -10.08
CA ASN A 223 2.25 6.45 -10.93
C ASN A 223 1.13 6.93 -11.88
N GLY A 224 0.25 6.03 -12.32
CA GLY A 224 -0.90 6.37 -13.16
C GLY A 224 -1.81 7.46 -12.58
N PHE A 225 -1.88 7.60 -11.24
CA PHE A 225 -2.59 8.71 -10.62
C PHE A 225 -1.82 10.05 -10.79
N LEU A 226 -0.50 10.02 -10.65
CA LEU A 226 0.35 11.22 -10.67
C LEU A 226 0.41 11.88 -12.05
N PHE A 227 0.69 11.11 -13.11
CA PHE A 227 0.76 11.65 -14.48
C PHE A 227 -0.59 11.62 -15.21
N GLY A 228 -1.57 10.86 -14.73
CA GLY A 228 -2.84 10.71 -15.43
C GLY A 228 -3.65 12.00 -15.51
N GLU A 229 -4.45 12.11 -16.57
CA GLU A 229 -5.21 13.31 -16.91
C GLU A 229 -6.73 13.14 -16.72
N GLY A 230 -7.49 14.20 -17.00
CA GLY A 230 -8.96 14.18 -16.97
C GLY A 230 -9.52 14.25 -15.54
N VAL A 231 -10.19 13.20 -15.08
CA VAL A 231 -10.72 13.14 -13.70
C VAL A 231 -9.58 13.22 -12.68
N LYS A 232 -8.43 12.61 -12.98
CA LYS A 232 -7.23 12.67 -12.14
C LYS A 232 -6.69 14.09 -12.00
N THR A 233 -6.65 14.86 -13.10
CA THR A 233 -6.27 16.28 -13.03
C THR A 233 -7.20 17.06 -12.11
N ARG A 234 -8.52 16.83 -12.19
CA ARG A 234 -9.50 17.47 -11.31
C ARG A 234 -9.34 17.07 -9.84
N LEU A 235 -9.06 15.79 -9.57
CA LEU A 235 -8.74 15.33 -8.22
C LEU A 235 -7.49 15.99 -7.67
N LYS A 236 -6.42 16.07 -8.47
CA LYS A 236 -5.15 16.72 -8.06
C LYS A 236 -5.31 18.22 -7.86
N GLN A 237 -6.10 18.91 -8.70
CA GLN A 237 -6.50 20.31 -8.51
C GLN A 237 -7.22 20.50 -7.18
N LYS A 238 -8.29 19.73 -6.95
CA LYS A 238 -9.05 19.77 -5.70
C LYS A 238 -8.17 19.50 -4.48
N LEU A 239 -7.23 18.55 -4.60
CA LEU A 239 -6.27 18.24 -3.53
C LEU A 239 -5.39 19.45 -3.20
N VAL A 240 -4.84 20.13 -4.20
CA VAL A 240 -3.99 21.32 -4.01
C VAL A 240 -4.79 22.52 -3.48
N ASP A 241 -6.02 22.72 -3.99
CA ASP A 241 -6.84 23.89 -3.68
C ASP A 241 -7.53 23.82 -2.32
N GLU A 242 -7.91 22.63 -1.86
CA GLU A 242 -8.72 22.44 -0.65
C GLU A 242 -7.99 21.76 0.51
N PHE A 243 -6.84 21.12 0.24
CA PHE A 243 -6.05 20.41 1.24
C PHE A 243 -4.60 20.88 1.18
N ASN A 244 -3.82 20.53 2.20
CA ASN A 244 -2.40 20.78 2.27
C ASN A 244 -1.65 19.51 1.83
N LEU A 245 -1.45 19.33 0.53
CA LEU A 245 -0.58 18.30 -0.04
C LEU A 245 0.87 18.74 0.18
N HIS A 246 1.40 18.40 1.33
CA HIS A 246 2.71 18.86 1.75
C HIS A 246 3.85 17.94 1.28
N THR A 247 3.61 16.66 1.01
CA THR A 247 4.69 15.72 0.67
C THR A 247 4.26 14.55 -0.21
N ILE A 248 5.11 14.20 -1.20
CA ILE A 248 5.00 13.01 -2.04
C ILE A 248 6.33 12.26 -2.00
N ILE A 249 6.31 11.02 -1.51
CA ILE A 249 7.46 10.11 -1.52
C ILE A 249 7.32 9.14 -2.70
N ARG A 250 8.27 9.17 -3.63
CA ARG A 250 8.35 8.27 -4.78
C ARG A 250 9.04 6.99 -4.33
N LEU A 251 8.34 5.86 -4.42
CA LEU A 251 8.91 4.57 -4.03
C LEU A 251 9.58 3.89 -5.24
N PRO A 252 10.69 3.16 -5.01
CA PRO A 252 11.34 2.39 -6.05
C PRO A 252 10.39 1.31 -6.59
N HIS A 253 10.70 0.78 -7.78
CA HIS A 253 9.91 -0.32 -8.35
C HIS A 253 9.97 -1.55 -7.45
N SER A 254 9.08 -2.51 -7.68
CA SER A 254 9.04 -3.81 -6.99
C SER A 254 8.81 -3.79 -5.48
N VAL A 255 8.54 -2.65 -4.83
CA VAL A 255 8.20 -2.61 -3.37
C VAL A 255 7.06 -3.57 -3.01
N PHE A 256 6.11 -3.76 -3.92
CA PHE A 256 4.97 -4.66 -3.80
C PHE A 256 5.20 -5.99 -4.55
N ALA A 257 6.45 -6.42 -4.74
CA ALA A 257 6.75 -7.72 -5.29
C ALA A 257 6.29 -8.85 -4.32
N PRO A 258 5.81 -9.99 -4.84
CA PRO A 258 5.75 -10.38 -6.25
C PRO A 258 4.49 -9.89 -7.00
N TYR A 259 3.59 -9.12 -6.36
CA TYR A 259 2.30 -8.75 -6.96
C TYR A 259 2.43 -7.78 -8.12
N THR A 260 3.32 -6.80 -7.99
CA THR A 260 3.54 -5.80 -9.03
C THR A 260 4.94 -5.23 -8.99
N GLY A 261 5.49 -4.96 -10.19
CA GLY A 261 6.74 -4.25 -10.39
C GLY A 261 6.56 -2.73 -10.55
N ILE A 262 5.33 -2.21 -10.56
CA ILE A 262 5.10 -0.78 -10.81
C ILE A 262 5.70 0.11 -9.72
N HIS A 263 6.06 1.33 -10.11
CA HIS A 263 6.34 2.40 -9.16
C HIS A 263 5.05 2.87 -8.48
N THR A 264 5.18 3.15 -7.19
CA THR A 264 4.10 3.61 -6.32
C THR A 264 4.60 4.79 -5.52
N ASN A 265 3.68 5.53 -4.90
CA ASN A 265 3.98 6.81 -4.28
C ASN A 265 3.17 6.93 -3.01
N ILE A 266 3.78 7.48 -1.96
CA ILE A 266 3.07 7.82 -0.73
C ILE A 266 2.77 9.31 -0.78
N LEU A 267 1.49 9.68 -0.77
CA LEU A 267 1.06 11.06 -0.67
C LEU A 267 0.68 11.33 0.79
N PHE A 268 1.25 12.39 1.34
CA PHE A 268 0.88 12.92 2.64
C PHE A 268 0.22 14.29 2.48
N PHE A 269 -0.99 14.39 3.01
CA PHE A 269 -1.75 15.62 3.01
C PHE A 269 -2.65 15.74 4.22
N ASP A 270 -3.05 16.96 4.55
CA ASP A 270 -3.95 17.24 5.67
C ASP A 270 -5.03 18.25 5.28
N LYS A 271 -6.02 18.41 6.16
CA LYS A 271 -7.11 19.39 6.01
C LYS A 271 -6.99 20.53 7.01
N THR A 272 -5.80 21.12 7.14
CA THR A 272 -5.58 22.30 8.00
C THR A 272 -5.62 23.60 7.20
N LYS A 273 -5.15 23.57 5.96
CA LYS A 273 -5.10 24.70 5.02
C LYS A 273 -5.03 24.19 3.58
N LYS A 274 -5.06 25.12 2.62
CA LYS A 274 -4.72 24.82 1.22
C LYS A 274 -3.21 24.59 1.04
N THR A 275 -2.83 23.99 -0.07
CA THR A 275 -1.42 23.72 -0.38
C THR A 275 -0.71 25.03 -0.69
N GLU A 276 0.45 25.23 -0.08
CA GLU A 276 1.36 26.35 -0.36
C GLU A 276 2.62 25.86 -1.08
N GLU A 277 3.05 24.64 -0.75
CA GLU A 277 4.22 23.99 -1.30
C GLU A 277 4.09 22.48 -1.14
N THR A 278 4.44 21.71 -2.18
CA THR A 278 4.50 20.25 -2.13
C THR A 278 5.94 19.81 -2.31
N TRP A 279 6.48 19.10 -1.32
CA TRP A 279 7.79 18.47 -1.42
C TRP A 279 7.71 17.11 -2.09
N PHE A 280 8.60 16.86 -3.04
CA PHE A 280 8.79 15.55 -3.65
C PHE A 280 10.12 14.98 -3.17
N TYR A 281 10.14 13.70 -2.81
CA TYR A 281 11.36 12.98 -2.48
C TYR A 281 11.39 11.62 -3.16
N ARG A 282 12.49 11.34 -3.87
CA ARG A 282 12.74 10.06 -4.51
C ARG A 282 13.51 9.13 -3.60
N LEU A 283 12.84 8.07 -3.16
CA LEU A 283 13.51 6.99 -2.45
C LEU A 283 14.14 6.04 -3.46
N ASP A 284 15.47 6.00 -3.49
CA ASP A 284 16.22 5.11 -4.37
C ASP A 284 16.22 3.67 -3.86
N MET A 285 16.51 2.73 -4.77
CA MET A 285 16.72 1.34 -4.41
C MET A 285 17.97 1.24 -3.51
N PRO A 286 17.97 0.43 -2.43
CA PRO A 286 19.17 0.21 -1.63
C PRO A 286 20.31 -0.39 -2.47
N ASP A 287 21.56 -0.04 -2.15
CA ASP A 287 22.74 -0.39 -2.96
C ASP A 287 22.91 -1.90 -3.26
N ASP A 288 22.51 -2.76 -2.33
CA ASP A 288 22.59 -4.23 -2.48
C ASP A 288 21.35 -4.87 -3.15
N TYR A 289 20.42 -4.05 -3.66
CA TYR A 289 19.18 -4.47 -4.29
C TYR A 289 19.13 -4.03 -5.76
N LYS A 290 18.82 -4.99 -6.64
CA LYS A 290 18.34 -4.68 -8.00
C LYS A 290 16.82 -4.54 -8.04
N ASN A 291 16.14 -5.39 -7.26
CA ASN A 291 14.69 -5.45 -7.10
C ASN A 291 14.39 -5.98 -5.70
N PHE A 292 13.26 -5.56 -5.12
CA PHE A 292 12.65 -6.29 -4.02
C PHE A 292 12.00 -7.57 -4.53
N SER A 293 11.93 -8.57 -3.65
CA SER A 293 11.33 -9.85 -3.96
C SER A 293 10.75 -10.48 -2.69
N LYS A 294 10.10 -11.64 -2.85
CA LYS A 294 9.60 -12.44 -1.72
C LYS A 294 10.70 -12.75 -0.69
N THR A 295 11.93 -13.04 -1.13
CA THR A 295 13.04 -13.40 -0.24
C THR A 295 13.85 -12.20 0.23
N LYS A 296 13.73 -11.06 -0.46
CA LYS A 296 14.37 -9.79 -0.13
C LYS A 296 13.33 -8.66 -0.17
N PRO A 297 12.41 -8.58 0.81
CA PRO A 297 11.37 -7.57 0.83
C PRO A 297 11.89 -6.21 1.31
N MET A 298 11.07 -5.17 1.14
CA MET A 298 11.34 -3.85 1.72
C MET A 298 11.35 -3.93 3.26
N LYS A 299 12.32 -3.25 3.88
CA LYS A 299 12.50 -3.19 5.34
C LYS A 299 12.40 -1.75 5.84
N SER A 300 12.18 -1.60 7.15
CA SER A 300 12.07 -0.27 7.79
C SER A 300 13.33 0.58 7.58
N GLU A 301 14.52 -0.02 7.62
CA GLU A 301 15.80 0.68 7.42
C GLU A 301 15.91 1.35 6.04
N HIS A 302 15.20 0.84 5.02
CA HIS A 302 15.18 1.47 3.70
C HIS A 302 14.45 2.82 3.69
N PHE A 303 13.65 3.15 4.71
CA PHE A 303 13.04 4.47 4.87
C PHE A 303 13.93 5.47 5.63
N ASN A 304 15.09 5.06 6.17
CA ASN A 304 15.98 5.97 6.90
C ASN A 304 16.37 7.22 6.11
N PRO A 305 16.70 7.16 4.80
CA PRO A 305 16.98 8.37 4.02
C PRO A 305 15.80 9.36 4.00
N VAL A 306 14.56 8.84 3.98
CA VAL A 306 13.36 9.68 4.06
C VAL A 306 13.20 10.28 5.44
N ARG A 307 13.45 9.50 6.52
CA ARG A 307 13.40 10.00 7.90
C ARG A 307 14.39 11.13 8.15
N ASP A 308 15.63 10.96 7.68
CA ASP A 308 16.68 11.95 7.83
C ASP A 308 16.34 13.24 7.07
N TRP A 309 15.77 13.12 5.88
CA TRP A 309 15.31 14.25 5.07
C TRP A 309 14.04 14.92 5.61
N TRP A 310 13.14 14.17 6.26
CA TRP A 310 11.80 14.64 6.64
C TRP A 310 11.82 15.87 7.54
N GLU A 311 12.76 15.90 8.50
CA GLU A 311 12.94 16.97 9.49
C GLU A 311 13.76 18.15 8.95
N ASN A 312 14.51 17.97 7.87
CA ASN A 312 15.35 19.00 7.26
C ASN A 312 15.27 18.94 5.72
N ARG A 313 14.10 19.32 5.20
CA ARG A 313 13.82 19.22 3.77
C ARG A 313 14.65 20.22 2.98
N GLU A 314 15.42 19.71 2.04
CA GLU A 314 16.22 20.50 1.11
C GLU A 314 16.05 20.02 -0.33
N GLU A 315 16.34 20.90 -1.28
CA GLU A 315 16.47 20.51 -2.67
C GLU A 315 17.74 19.69 -2.85
N ILE A 316 17.62 18.53 -3.51
CA ILE A 316 18.73 17.63 -3.77
C ILE A 316 18.77 17.35 -5.26
N LEU A 317 19.79 17.88 -5.94
CA LEU A 317 20.05 17.65 -7.36
C LEU A 317 21.13 16.57 -7.52
N GLU A 318 20.78 15.46 -8.16
CA GLU A 318 21.70 14.37 -8.47
C GLU A 318 21.87 14.25 -9.99
N GLY A 319 23.02 14.70 -10.50
CA GLY A 319 23.26 14.78 -11.94
C GLY A 319 22.31 15.79 -12.60
N LYS A 320 21.42 15.29 -13.48
CA LYS A 320 20.40 16.12 -14.18
C LYS A 320 19.00 16.03 -13.55
N PHE A 321 18.82 15.19 -12.53
CA PHE A 321 17.49 14.88 -11.99
C PHE A 321 17.43 15.25 -10.52
N TYR A 322 16.35 15.92 -10.11
CA TYR A 322 16.09 16.18 -8.69
C TYR A 322 15.70 14.89 -7.99
N LYS A 323 16.39 14.58 -6.90
CA LYS A 323 15.97 13.59 -5.91
C LYS A 323 14.96 14.20 -4.95
N SER A 324 15.18 15.44 -4.56
CA SER A 324 14.24 16.20 -3.74
C SER A 324 14.05 17.59 -4.31
N LYS A 325 12.80 18.04 -4.41
CA LYS A 325 12.47 19.41 -4.81
C LYS A 325 11.05 19.76 -4.35
N SER A 326 10.83 21.02 -4.01
CA SER A 326 9.51 21.56 -3.73
C SER A 326 8.91 22.26 -4.95
N PHE A 327 7.57 22.26 -5.02
CA PHE A 327 6.81 22.93 -6.07
C PHE A 327 5.65 23.69 -5.44
N THR A 328 5.46 24.93 -5.87
CA THR A 328 4.31 25.75 -5.52
C THR A 328 3.05 25.32 -6.31
N PRO A 329 1.83 25.66 -5.83
CA PRO A 329 0.61 25.43 -6.60
C PRO A 329 0.64 25.99 -8.03
N SER A 330 1.28 27.15 -8.23
CA SER A 330 1.42 27.76 -9.56
C SER A 330 2.29 26.92 -10.49
N GLU A 331 3.44 26.43 -10.02
CA GLU A 331 4.30 25.53 -10.80
C GLU A 331 3.60 24.20 -11.09
N LEU A 332 2.87 23.65 -10.11
CA LEU A 332 2.06 22.45 -10.34
C LEU A 332 0.96 22.70 -11.38
N ALA A 333 0.34 23.88 -11.39
CA ALA A 333 -0.68 24.25 -12.38
C ALA A 333 -0.08 24.37 -13.80
N GLU A 334 1.12 24.96 -13.93
CA GLU A 334 1.87 25.01 -15.20
C GLU A 334 2.18 23.60 -15.73
N LEU A 335 2.40 22.64 -14.84
CA LEU A 335 2.59 21.22 -15.15
C LEU A 335 1.27 20.45 -15.37
N ASN A 336 0.13 21.14 -15.50
CA ASN A 336 -1.20 20.54 -15.58
C ASN A 336 -1.50 19.57 -14.42
N TYR A 337 -1.00 19.92 -13.23
CA TYR A 337 -1.03 19.10 -12.02
C TYR A 337 -0.43 17.70 -12.23
N ASN A 338 0.61 17.59 -13.07
CA ASN A 338 1.38 16.37 -13.19
C ASN A 338 2.33 16.24 -11.99
N LEU A 339 1.97 15.35 -11.07
CA LEU A 339 2.73 15.08 -9.85
C LEU A 339 3.84 14.04 -10.07
N ASP A 340 4.17 13.67 -11.31
CA ASP A 340 5.27 12.76 -11.64
C ASP A 340 6.64 13.46 -11.60
N GLN A 341 6.89 14.23 -10.54
CA GLN A 341 8.12 14.99 -10.33
C GLN A 341 9.14 14.20 -9.50
N CYS A 342 10.42 14.59 -9.59
CA CYS A 342 11.54 13.87 -8.97
C CYS A 342 11.54 12.37 -9.32
N GLY A 343 11.35 12.07 -10.60
CA GLY A 343 11.28 10.71 -11.11
C GLY A 343 12.61 9.95 -11.01
N PHE A 344 12.53 8.64 -11.24
CA PHE A 344 13.70 7.79 -11.37
C PHE A 344 14.44 8.13 -12.67
N PRO A 345 15.77 8.28 -12.63
CA PRO A 345 16.56 8.45 -13.85
C PRO A 345 16.24 7.29 -14.78
N LYS A 346 15.72 7.60 -15.97
CA LYS A 346 15.65 6.61 -17.03
C LYS A 346 17.07 6.50 -17.58
N GLU A 347 17.61 5.29 -17.65
CA GLU A 347 18.71 5.06 -18.58
C GLU A 347 18.18 5.47 -19.95
N GLU A 348 18.76 6.51 -20.54
CA GLU A 348 18.51 6.82 -21.93
C GLU A 348 19.03 5.62 -22.72
N GLU A 349 18.14 4.69 -23.08
CA GLU A 349 18.44 3.78 -24.18
C GLU A 349 18.73 4.70 -25.37
N GLU A 350 19.99 4.71 -25.78
CA GLU A 350 20.42 5.45 -26.96
C GLU A 350 19.58 4.93 -28.13
N ILE A 351 18.60 5.73 -28.56
CA ILE A 351 17.81 5.41 -29.75
C ILE A 351 18.75 5.63 -30.93
N LEU A 352 19.55 4.61 -31.23
CA LEU A 352 20.40 4.58 -32.39
C LEU A 352 19.54 4.81 -33.64
N ASN A 353 20.09 5.52 -34.62
CA ASN A 353 19.46 5.59 -35.94
C ASN A 353 19.18 4.15 -36.42
N PRO A 354 18.04 3.86 -37.09
CA PRO A 354 17.74 2.52 -37.60
C PRO A 354 18.91 1.82 -38.31
N PHE A 355 19.76 2.58 -39.03
CA PHE A 355 20.97 2.03 -39.65
C PHE A 355 22.05 1.59 -38.65
N GLU A 356 22.31 2.39 -37.62
CA GLU A 356 23.29 2.07 -36.57
C GLU A 356 22.78 0.93 -35.68
N LEU A 357 21.49 0.91 -35.37
CA LEU A 357 20.85 -0.17 -34.63
C LEU A 357 20.97 -1.51 -35.37
N ILE A 358 20.72 -1.53 -36.68
CA ILE A 358 20.86 -2.73 -37.51
C ILE A 358 22.32 -3.19 -37.58
N GLN A 359 23.28 -2.27 -37.72
CA GLN A 359 24.70 -2.61 -37.72
C GLN A 359 25.15 -3.21 -36.38
N ASN A 360 24.78 -2.59 -35.26
CA ASN A 360 25.10 -3.10 -33.93
C ASN A 360 24.47 -4.47 -33.69
N TYR A 361 23.21 -4.66 -34.08
CA TYR A 361 22.52 -5.94 -33.96
C TYR A 361 23.20 -7.05 -34.79
N GLN A 362 23.67 -6.73 -36.01
CA GLN A 362 24.43 -7.66 -36.84
C GLN A 362 25.79 -8.02 -36.21
N ALA A 363 26.50 -7.05 -35.63
CA ALA A 363 27.78 -7.26 -34.96
C ALA A 363 27.64 -8.10 -33.67
N GLU A 364 26.64 -7.82 -32.84
CA GLU A 364 26.33 -8.63 -31.66
C GLU A 364 25.93 -10.05 -32.04
N ARG A 365 25.08 -10.20 -33.07
CA ARG A 365 24.69 -11.52 -33.57
C ARG A 365 25.87 -12.33 -34.10
N ALA A 366 26.82 -11.69 -34.80
CA ALA A 366 28.04 -12.34 -35.25
C ALA A 366 28.91 -12.80 -34.06
N THR A 367 28.99 -11.96 -33.03
CA THR A 367 29.73 -12.28 -31.78
C THR A 367 29.09 -13.44 -31.04
N LEU A 368 27.76 -13.46 -30.92
CA LEU A 368 27.02 -14.56 -30.31
C LEU A 368 27.17 -15.86 -31.11
N ASN A 369 27.06 -15.81 -32.44
CA ASN A 369 27.25 -16.98 -33.28
C ASN A 369 28.67 -17.56 -33.10
N HIS A 370 29.70 -16.71 -33.07
CA HIS A 370 31.06 -17.18 -32.82
C HIS A 370 31.21 -17.84 -31.44
N LYS A 371 30.52 -17.32 -30.40
CA LYS A 371 30.50 -17.96 -29.08
C LYS A 371 29.80 -19.32 -29.13
N ILE A 372 28.67 -19.41 -29.84
CA ILE A 372 27.94 -20.66 -30.04
C ILE A 372 28.82 -21.68 -30.77
N ASP A 373 29.50 -21.27 -31.83
CA ASP A 373 30.38 -22.14 -32.62
C ASP A 373 31.55 -22.67 -31.78
N ASN A 374 32.17 -21.83 -30.95
CA ASN A 374 33.21 -22.25 -30.02
C ASN A 374 32.69 -23.29 -29.02
N VAL A 375 31.54 -23.03 -28.40
CA VAL A 375 30.93 -23.97 -27.44
C VAL A 375 30.56 -25.30 -28.13
N LEU A 376 30.05 -25.25 -29.36
CA LEU A 376 29.75 -26.46 -30.13
C LEU A 376 31.02 -27.24 -30.50
N ALA A 377 32.10 -26.55 -30.84
CA ALA A 377 33.40 -27.17 -31.10
C ALA A 377 33.96 -27.86 -29.83
N ASP A 378 33.89 -27.18 -28.68
CA ASP A 378 34.30 -27.75 -27.39
C ASP A 378 33.47 -29.02 -27.05
N ILE A 379 32.16 -28.98 -27.29
CA ILE A 379 31.27 -30.14 -27.08
C ILE A 379 31.62 -31.29 -28.03
N LEU A 380 31.88 -31.01 -29.31
CA LEU A 380 32.26 -32.03 -30.29
C LEU A 380 33.59 -32.69 -29.93
N GLN A 381 34.57 -31.91 -29.49
CA GLN A 381 35.87 -32.43 -29.05
C GLN A 381 35.73 -33.36 -27.82
N LEU A 382 34.88 -32.99 -26.86
CA LEU A 382 34.56 -33.84 -25.70
C LEU A 382 33.81 -35.13 -26.06
N LEU A 383 33.14 -35.17 -27.21
CA LEU A 383 32.46 -36.36 -27.72
C LEU A 383 33.38 -37.27 -28.55
N GLU A 384 34.42 -36.73 -29.18
CA GLU A 384 35.46 -37.50 -29.90
C GLU A 384 36.50 -38.12 -28.96
N ASP A 385 36.71 -37.55 -27.77
CA ASP A 385 37.58 -38.10 -26.70
C ASP A 385 36.90 -39.21 -25.85
N LYS A 386 35.76 -39.75 -26.30
CA LYS A 386 35.07 -40.94 -25.75
C LYS A 386 34.99 -42.05 -26.78
#